data_AF-T1GIP0-F1
#
_entry.id   AF-T1GIP0-F1
#
_cell.length_a   1.000
_cell.length_b   1.000
_cell.length_c   1.000
_cell.angle_alpha   90.00
_cell.angle_beta   90.00
_cell.angle_gamma   90.00
#
_symmetry.space_group_name_H-M   'P 1'
#
loop_
_entity.id
_entity.type
_entity.pdbx_description
1 polymer ?
#
loop_
_entity_poly.entity_id
_entity_poly.type
_entity_poly.pdbx_seq_one_letter_code
_entity_poly.pdbx_strand_id
1 'polypeptide(L)'
;MEGVKTTATEILVMQEPQDLRGWRDEGNGEEWGKMRSAVNPILMNPSNVKVYFPKVLNANNEFVERIRELRDSKTFEVPDDFITEINRWTFENVVAVSMDKEVGLIRKNRNNPEALQAFENLHKVFKLIYDLDVKPAFWKIVKTPAFKEMMTALDGIQVLFEKYANESIANMDMSKKYDEQSVLQNLSQEILREEIMKILPNEDSELTVQNMKSMPYLRACIKESIRLYPLGPGTMRRSNQDLELDGYKVPKGTDIVMNTEEIMRESRNYPEALRFIPERWLRENNEIKAQCPHAKKSDNPFVYMPFGFGPRMCVGKRIVDLELEIGLTKILRNYKVEYNYPPDDVFTISENARPFSGIPGPSKFQLLRGSLPGGKFHGKSLKEFGNICRKDYGDLFKLAAGFGIPNVVMSFNPDHFEKVFQTEGECPYRRSPASITYFRETVKKDFYSGMLGLAVS
;
A
#
# COMPACT_ATOMS: atom_id res chain seq x y z
N MET A 1 -37.02 -46.78 35.71
CA MET A 1 -36.46 -45.59 36.39
C MET A 1 -34.96 -45.75 36.39
N GLU A 2 -34.20 -44.66 36.23
CA GLU A 2 -32.83 -44.40 36.73
C GLU A 2 -31.70 -45.44 36.47
N GLY A 3 -30.46 -45.02 36.18
CA GLY A 3 -29.93 -43.67 36.08
C GLY A 3 -28.53 -43.62 35.47
N VAL A 4 -28.06 -42.41 35.16
CA VAL A 4 -26.79 -42.15 34.46
C VAL A 4 -25.59 -42.30 35.41
N LYS A 5 -24.47 -42.84 34.90
CA LYS A 5 -23.13 -42.48 35.39
C LYS A 5 -22.04 -42.68 34.34
N THR A 6 -21.95 -41.74 33.40
CA THR A 6 -20.77 -41.56 32.56
C THR A 6 -19.65 -40.98 33.40
N THR A 7 -18.55 -41.72 33.63
CA THR A 7 -17.33 -41.18 34.25
C THR A 7 -16.33 -40.81 33.16
N ALA A 8 -16.28 -39.52 32.80
CA ALA A 8 -15.28 -39.00 31.90
C ALA A 8 -13.90 -38.97 32.59
N THR A 9 -13.05 -39.95 32.27
CA THR A 9 -11.62 -39.89 32.56
C THR A 9 -10.88 -39.57 31.25
N GLU A 10 -11.19 -38.41 30.67
CA GLU A 10 -10.40 -37.89 29.56
C GLU A 10 -9.00 -37.55 30.07
N ILE A 11 -8.00 -38.28 29.55
CA ILE A 11 -6.60 -37.99 29.85
C ILE A 11 -6.28 -36.65 29.18
N LEU A 12 -6.12 -35.61 30.00
CA LEU A 12 -5.67 -34.29 29.59
C LEU A 12 -4.23 -34.35 29.07
N VAL A 13 -4.08 -34.76 27.81
CA VAL A 13 -2.86 -34.59 27.03
C VAL A 13 -2.72 -33.09 26.72
N MET A 14 -2.23 -32.34 27.70
CA MET A 14 -1.79 -30.96 27.51
C MET A 14 -0.58 -30.98 26.57
N GLN A 15 -0.84 -30.87 25.27
CA GLN A 15 0.21 -30.68 24.28
C GLN A 15 0.98 -29.39 24.59
N GLU A 16 2.31 -29.44 24.53
CA GLU A 16 3.12 -28.23 24.63
C GLU A 16 2.73 -27.23 23.52
N PRO A 17 2.76 -25.91 23.79
CA PRO A 17 2.42 -24.92 22.79
C PRO A 17 3.33 -25.06 21.57
N GLN A 18 2.73 -25.31 20.41
CA GLN A 18 3.44 -25.49 19.13
C GLN A 18 4.50 -24.41 18.92
N ASP A 19 5.72 -24.82 18.56
CA ASP A 19 6.88 -23.92 18.58
C ASP A 19 6.74 -22.79 17.55
N LEU A 20 6.36 -21.61 18.04
CA LEU A 20 6.15 -20.42 17.23
C LEU A 20 7.44 -19.87 16.58
N ARG A 21 8.61 -20.48 16.85
CA ARG A 21 9.87 -20.22 16.15
C ARG A 21 9.92 -20.85 14.74
N GLY A 22 9.04 -21.82 14.44
CA GLY A 22 9.09 -22.65 13.23
C GLY A 22 8.00 -22.43 12.18
N TRP A 23 7.26 -21.31 12.21
CA TRP A 23 6.18 -21.04 11.23
C TRP A 23 6.73 -21.01 9.79
N ARG A 24 6.10 -21.80 8.93
CA ARG A 24 6.25 -21.73 7.47
C ARG A 24 5.30 -20.64 6.97
N ASP A 25 5.76 -19.71 6.12
CA ASP A 25 4.80 -18.89 5.38
C ASP A 25 4.17 -19.79 4.27
N GLU A 26 3.16 -20.59 4.63
CA GLU A 26 2.34 -21.36 3.68
C GLU A 26 1.42 -20.38 2.88
N GLY A 27 0.89 -20.76 1.72
CA GLY A 27 0.25 -19.78 0.82
C GLY A 27 1.21 -18.83 0.07
N ASN A 28 2.52 -19.06 0.15
CA ASN A 28 3.54 -18.46 -0.73
C ASN A 28 3.82 -19.38 -1.95
N GLY A 29 4.79 -19.03 -2.82
CA GLY A 29 5.23 -19.91 -3.91
C GLY A 29 4.11 -20.24 -4.92
N GLU A 30 3.97 -21.52 -5.28
CA GLU A 30 2.98 -22.00 -6.26
C GLU A 30 1.53 -21.63 -5.93
N GLU A 31 1.15 -21.62 -4.66
CA GLU A 31 -0.24 -21.36 -4.24
C GLU A 31 -0.60 -19.90 -4.52
N TRP A 32 0.31 -18.98 -4.16
CA TRP A 32 0.26 -17.60 -4.59
C TRP A 32 0.29 -17.47 -6.13
N GLY A 33 1.12 -18.26 -6.81
CA GLY A 33 1.24 -18.25 -8.28
C GLY A 33 -0.06 -18.64 -9.00
N LYS A 34 -0.76 -19.66 -8.49
CA LYS A 34 -2.08 -20.10 -8.97
C LYS A 34 -3.13 -19.00 -8.76
N MET A 35 -3.21 -18.44 -7.55
CA MET A 35 -4.12 -17.32 -7.25
C MET A 35 -3.81 -16.08 -8.10
N ARG A 36 -2.53 -15.76 -8.30
CA ARG A 36 -2.11 -14.59 -9.09
C ARG A 36 -2.41 -14.78 -10.58
N SER A 37 -2.22 -15.99 -11.10
CA SER A 37 -2.53 -16.33 -12.49
C SER A 37 -4.03 -16.24 -12.81
N ALA A 38 -4.90 -16.59 -11.85
CA ALA A 38 -6.35 -16.41 -12.01
C ALA A 38 -6.78 -14.93 -12.03
N VAL A 39 -6.14 -14.08 -11.21
CA VAL A 39 -6.58 -12.68 -11.01
C VAL A 39 -5.89 -11.69 -11.96
N ASN A 40 -4.66 -11.96 -12.43
CA ASN A 40 -3.94 -11.07 -13.36
C ASN A 40 -4.72 -10.75 -14.66
N PRO A 41 -5.35 -11.70 -15.37
CA PRO A 41 -6.13 -11.43 -16.57
C PRO A 41 -7.35 -10.54 -16.35
N ILE A 42 -7.80 -10.42 -15.09
CA ILE A 42 -8.94 -9.62 -14.66
C ILE A 42 -8.47 -8.21 -14.27
N LEU A 43 -7.59 -8.06 -13.27
CA LEU A 43 -7.23 -6.75 -12.70
C LEU A 43 -6.08 -6.03 -13.42
N MET A 44 -5.19 -6.73 -14.13
CA MET A 44 -3.99 -6.13 -14.76
C MET A 44 -4.11 -5.93 -16.28
N ASN A 45 -5.14 -6.50 -16.90
CA ASN A 45 -5.43 -6.36 -18.34
C ASN A 45 -5.94 -4.94 -18.67
N PRO A 46 -5.24 -4.15 -19.52
CA PRO A 46 -5.64 -2.79 -19.86
C PRO A 46 -7.04 -2.66 -20.49
N SER A 47 -7.55 -3.71 -21.14
CA SER A 47 -8.88 -3.69 -21.76
C SER A 47 -10.02 -3.67 -20.74
N ASN A 48 -9.79 -4.19 -19.53
CA ASN A 48 -10.83 -4.37 -18.51
C ASN A 48 -11.12 -3.08 -17.74
N VAL A 49 -10.34 -2.02 -17.92
CA VAL A 49 -10.59 -0.67 -17.37
C VAL A 49 -12.04 -0.23 -17.59
N LYS A 50 -12.60 -0.51 -18.78
CA LYS A 50 -13.99 -0.23 -19.17
C LYS A 50 -15.07 -0.85 -18.27
N VAL A 51 -14.76 -1.91 -17.53
CA VAL A 51 -15.70 -2.59 -16.63
C VAL A 51 -15.81 -1.83 -15.30
N TYR A 52 -14.71 -1.22 -14.86
CA TYR A 52 -14.56 -0.61 -13.54
C TYR A 52 -14.75 0.91 -13.55
N PHE A 53 -14.35 1.55 -14.65
CA PHE A 53 -14.43 3.00 -14.84
C PHE A 53 -15.82 3.53 -14.47
N PRO A 54 -16.98 2.97 -14.89
CA PRO A 54 -18.33 3.41 -14.50
C PRO A 54 -18.65 3.43 -13.00
N LYS A 55 -17.96 2.60 -12.19
CA LYS A 55 -18.19 2.52 -10.73
C LYS A 55 -17.24 3.42 -9.95
N VAL A 56 -15.95 3.39 -10.32
CA VAL A 56 -14.95 4.39 -9.89
C VAL A 56 -15.48 5.81 -10.18
N LEU A 57 -16.26 5.93 -11.25
CA LEU A 57 -16.97 7.13 -11.63
C LEU A 57 -17.88 7.75 -10.59
N ASN A 58 -18.87 6.97 -10.16
CA ASN A 58 -20.03 7.50 -9.46
C ASN A 58 -19.58 7.88 -8.06
N ALA A 59 -18.69 7.08 -7.47
CA ALA A 59 -17.90 7.43 -6.29
C ALA A 59 -17.18 8.79 -6.44
N ASN A 60 -16.54 9.06 -7.58
CA ASN A 60 -15.87 10.34 -7.80
C ASN A 60 -16.83 11.53 -8.05
N ASN A 61 -17.98 11.32 -8.72
CA ASN A 61 -19.01 12.36 -8.86
C ASN A 61 -19.64 12.66 -7.49
N GLU A 62 -19.99 11.63 -6.71
CA GLU A 62 -20.45 11.74 -5.32
C GLU A 62 -19.44 12.52 -4.47
N PHE A 63 -18.13 12.29 -4.68
CA PHE A 63 -17.07 12.97 -3.93
C PHE A 63 -16.92 14.45 -4.32
N VAL A 64 -17.05 14.79 -5.61
CA VAL A 64 -17.12 16.18 -6.08
C VAL A 64 -18.30 16.92 -5.44
N GLU A 65 -19.47 16.31 -5.36
CA GLU A 65 -20.63 16.90 -4.67
C GLU A 65 -20.44 16.93 -3.15
N ARG A 66 -19.81 15.91 -2.56
CA ARG A 66 -19.49 15.87 -1.12
C ARG A 66 -18.54 17.01 -0.73
N ILE A 67 -17.56 17.34 -1.57
CA ILE A 67 -16.70 18.52 -1.41
C ILE A 67 -17.54 19.81 -1.51
N ARG A 68 -18.55 19.87 -2.39
CA ARG A 68 -19.44 21.04 -2.50
C ARG A 68 -20.29 21.25 -1.24
N GLU A 69 -20.71 20.17 -0.59
CA GLU A 69 -21.43 20.20 0.70
C GLU A 69 -20.54 20.54 1.90
N LEU A 70 -19.28 20.11 1.88
CA LEU A 70 -18.34 20.27 2.99
C LEU A 70 -17.64 21.64 3.05
N ARG A 71 -17.52 22.32 1.91
CA ARG A 71 -16.79 23.59 1.85
C ARG A 71 -17.54 24.68 2.58
N ASP A 72 -16.85 25.42 3.45
CA ASP A 72 -17.46 26.60 4.07
C ASP A 72 -17.83 27.64 3.00
N SER A 73 -19.01 28.24 3.19
CA SER A 73 -19.62 29.21 2.28
C SER A 73 -18.86 30.54 2.13
N LYS A 74 -17.87 30.82 3.00
CA LYS A 74 -17.13 32.10 3.07
C LYS A 74 -15.63 31.92 2.84
N THR A 75 -15.00 30.93 3.47
CA THR A 75 -13.56 30.65 3.28
C THR A 75 -13.29 29.73 2.11
N PHE A 76 -14.30 28.97 1.65
CA PHE A 76 -14.20 27.94 0.62
C PHE A 76 -13.32 26.72 0.96
N GLU A 77 -12.86 26.63 2.21
CA GLU A 77 -12.02 25.55 2.73
C GLU A 77 -12.84 24.32 3.14
N VAL A 78 -12.20 23.16 3.19
CA VAL A 78 -12.75 21.90 3.72
C VAL A 78 -12.27 21.65 5.16
N PRO A 79 -12.95 20.82 5.96
CA PRO A 79 -12.56 20.57 7.35
C PRO A 79 -11.14 19.99 7.53
N ASP A 80 -10.52 20.24 8.68
CA ASP A 80 -9.18 19.75 9.04
C ASP A 80 -9.04 18.22 8.90
N ASP A 81 -10.14 17.48 9.14
CA ASP A 81 -10.17 16.02 9.06
C ASP A 81 -10.52 15.48 7.66
N PHE A 82 -10.47 16.30 6.60
CA PHE A 82 -10.85 15.92 5.22
C PHE A 82 -10.13 14.67 4.67
N ILE A 83 -8.96 14.31 5.22
CA ILE A 83 -8.31 13.01 4.95
C ILE A 83 -9.22 11.80 5.25
N THR A 84 -10.15 11.93 6.20
CA THR A 84 -11.20 10.93 6.48
C THR A 84 -12.16 10.75 5.32
N GLU A 85 -12.53 11.83 4.63
CA GLU A 85 -13.41 11.79 3.45
C GLU A 85 -12.65 11.25 2.22
N ILE A 86 -11.36 11.59 2.07
CA ILE A 86 -10.47 10.93 1.08
C ILE A 86 -10.39 9.43 1.34
N ASN A 87 -10.17 9.00 2.59
CA ASN A 87 -10.10 7.58 2.93
C ASN A 87 -11.42 6.85 2.65
N ARG A 88 -12.57 7.50 2.90
CA ARG A 88 -13.90 6.96 2.57
C ARG A 88 -14.08 6.79 1.07
N TRP A 89 -13.68 7.80 0.29
CA TRP A 89 -13.66 7.73 -1.16
C TRP A 89 -12.78 6.58 -1.67
N THR A 90 -11.54 6.44 -1.18
CA THR A 90 -10.65 5.32 -1.55
C THR A 90 -11.28 3.96 -1.21
N PHE A 91 -11.91 3.81 -0.04
CA PHE A 91 -12.59 2.57 0.34
C PHE A 91 -13.78 2.26 -0.56
N GLU A 92 -14.60 3.26 -0.89
CA GLU A 92 -15.75 3.11 -1.80
C GLU A 92 -15.31 2.61 -3.18
N ASN A 93 -14.31 3.24 -3.80
CA ASN A 93 -13.80 2.81 -5.12
C ASN A 93 -13.29 1.36 -5.07
N VAL A 94 -12.49 1.01 -4.06
CA VAL A 94 -11.95 -0.35 -3.90
C VAL A 94 -13.06 -1.39 -3.74
N VAL A 95 -14.11 -1.13 -2.96
CA VAL A 95 -15.24 -2.08 -2.79
C VAL A 95 -16.12 -2.13 -4.04
N ALA A 96 -16.40 -0.99 -4.67
CA ALA A 96 -17.18 -0.92 -5.91
C ALA A 96 -16.50 -1.64 -7.08
N VAL A 97 -15.16 -1.70 -7.10
CA VAL A 97 -14.36 -2.42 -8.11
C VAL A 97 -14.14 -3.90 -7.75
N SER A 98 -13.94 -4.24 -6.48
CA SER A 98 -13.61 -5.62 -6.06
C SER A 98 -14.81 -6.51 -5.71
N MET A 99 -15.94 -5.92 -5.33
CA MET A 99 -17.18 -6.60 -4.95
C MET A 99 -18.37 -6.22 -5.86
N ASP A 100 -18.13 -5.44 -6.91
CA ASP A 100 -19.15 -4.86 -7.80
C ASP A 100 -20.21 -4.00 -7.07
N LYS A 101 -19.92 -3.55 -5.84
CA LYS A 101 -20.92 -3.01 -4.90
C LYS A 101 -20.57 -1.60 -4.41
N GLU A 102 -21.48 -0.67 -4.65
CA GLU A 102 -21.51 0.64 -3.98
C GLU A 102 -22.07 0.46 -2.55
N VAL A 103 -21.36 1.00 -1.56
CA VAL A 103 -21.69 0.89 -0.12
C VAL A 103 -22.13 2.22 0.50
N GLY A 104 -21.88 3.33 -0.21
CA GLY A 104 -22.45 4.65 0.07
C GLY A 104 -21.65 5.54 1.03
N LEU A 105 -20.41 5.19 1.39
CA LEU A 105 -19.60 5.86 2.41
C LEU A 105 -19.17 7.29 2.07
N ILE A 106 -19.36 7.73 0.83
CA ILE A 106 -19.01 9.07 0.35
C ILE A 106 -20.11 10.08 0.64
N ARG A 107 -21.34 9.85 0.17
CA ARG A 107 -22.43 10.83 0.23
C ARG A 107 -23.79 10.16 0.46
N LYS A 108 -24.36 9.48 -0.55
CA LYS A 108 -25.66 8.80 -0.38
C LYS A 108 -25.49 7.57 0.52
N ASN A 109 -26.21 7.53 1.65
CA ASN A 109 -26.10 6.48 2.67
C ASN A 109 -24.77 6.44 3.45
N ARG A 110 -24.07 7.59 3.58
CA ARG A 110 -22.76 7.74 4.28
C ARG A 110 -22.65 7.13 5.68
N ASN A 111 -23.78 6.95 6.36
CA ASN A 111 -23.88 6.38 7.71
C ASN A 111 -24.36 4.90 7.72
N ASN A 112 -24.21 4.17 6.61
CA ASN A 112 -24.44 2.73 6.52
C ASN A 112 -23.60 2.01 7.60
N PRO A 113 -24.22 1.37 8.62
CA PRO A 113 -23.51 0.89 9.80
C PRO A 113 -22.56 -0.26 9.47
N GLU A 114 -22.88 -1.09 8.48
CA GLU A 114 -22.02 -2.18 8.03
C GLU A 114 -20.75 -1.65 7.37
N ALA A 115 -20.94 -0.73 6.40
CA ALA A 115 -19.83 -0.14 5.66
C ALA A 115 -18.92 0.69 6.59
N LEU A 116 -19.50 1.44 7.53
CA LEU A 116 -18.77 2.12 8.59
C LEU A 116 -17.94 1.14 9.43
N GLN A 117 -18.52 0.02 9.86
CA GLN A 117 -17.84 -0.97 10.69
C GLN A 117 -16.62 -1.58 9.98
N ALA A 118 -16.73 -1.93 8.70
CA ALA A 118 -15.58 -2.43 7.93
C ALA A 118 -14.52 -1.35 7.67
N PHE A 119 -14.94 -0.10 7.39
CA PHE A 119 -14.04 1.04 7.24
C PHE A 119 -13.24 1.32 8.51
N GLU A 120 -13.90 1.34 9.67
CA GLU A 120 -13.24 1.49 10.97
C GLU A 120 -12.34 0.32 11.31
N ASN A 121 -12.78 -0.92 11.08
CA ASN A 121 -12.00 -2.11 11.36
C ASN A 121 -10.74 -2.17 10.49
N LEU A 122 -10.80 -1.68 9.23
CA LEU A 122 -9.62 -1.55 8.38
C LEU A 122 -8.62 -0.53 8.94
N HIS A 123 -9.10 0.61 9.47
CA HIS A 123 -8.23 1.58 10.16
C HIS A 123 -7.61 1.02 11.44
N LYS A 124 -8.37 0.24 12.23
CA LYS A 124 -7.86 -0.49 13.41
C LYS A 124 -6.76 -1.48 13.00
N VAL A 125 -6.99 -2.27 11.93
CA VAL A 125 -5.98 -3.20 11.37
C VAL A 125 -4.68 -2.47 11.00
N PHE A 126 -4.74 -1.39 10.22
CA PHE A 126 -3.52 -0.65 9.84
C PHE A 126 -2.76 -0.08 11.03
N LYS A 127 -3.47 0.42 12.06
CA LYS A 127 -2.87 0.90 13.30
C LYS A 127 -2.21 -0.22 14.10
N LEU A 128 -2.86 -1.38 14.22
CA LEU A 128 -2.43 -2.50 15.06
C LEU A 128 -1.28 -3.32 14.44
N ILE A 129 -1.12 -3.35 13.11
CA ILE A 129 0.02 -4.02 12.44
C ILE A 129 1.37 -3.52 12.99
N TYR A 130 1.51 -2.22 13.27
CA TYR A 130 2.75 -1.68 13.82
C TYR A 130 3.04 -2.20 15.24
N ASP A 131 2.01 -2.27 16.09
CA ASP A 131 2.12 -2.71 17.48
C ASP A 131 2.27 -4.24 17.62
N LEU A 132 1.86 -5.01 16.62
CA LEU A 132 1.87 -6.48 16.66
C LEU A 132 3.01 -7.12 15.84
N ASP A 133 3.35 -6.57 14.66
CA ASP A 133 4.26 -7.21 13.71
C ASP A 133 5.58 -6.44 13.48
N VAL A 134 5.67 -5.18 13.90
CA VAL A 134 6.92 -4.38 13.82
C VAL A 134 7.57 -4.19 15.19
N LYS A 135 6.78 -3.96 16.25
CA LYS A 135 7.26 -4.00 17.63
C LYS A 135 7.51 -5.45 18.09
N PRO A 136 8.35 -5.68 19.14
CA PRO A 136 8.55 -7.00 19.74
C PRO A 136 7.23 -7.76 19.97
N ALA A 137 7.10 -8.95 19.38
CA ALA A 137 5.80 -9.61 19.19
C ALA A 137 5.31 -10.36 20.45
N PHE A 138 5.13 -9.64 21.56
CA PHE A 138 4.69 -10.18 22.86
C PHE A 138 3.36 -10.96 22.79
N TRP A 139 2.51 -10.67 21.81
CA TRP A 139 1.26 -11.41 21.55
C TRP A 139 1.47 -12.90 21.23
N LYS A 140 2.67 -13.28 20.75
CA LYS A 140 3.07 -14.68 20.54
C LYS A 140 3.28 -15.42 21.87
N ILE A 141 3.53 -14.71 22.98
CA ILE A 141 3.72 -15.29 24.32
C ILE A 141 2.40 -15.23 25.12
N VAL A 142 1.73 -14.08 25.14
CA VAL A 142 0.44 -13.88 25.83
C VAL A 142 -0.47 -13.05 24.94
N LYS A 143 -1.70 -13.49 24.68
CA LYS A 143 -2.66 -12.81 23.79
C LYS A 143 -3.07 -11.43 24.35
N THR A 144 -2.38 -10.39 23.92
CA THR A 144 -2.54 -9.00 24.37
C THR A 144 -3.90 -8.40 23.98
N PRO A 145 -4.35 -7.29 24.62
CA PRO A 145 -5.57 -6.59 24.23
C PRO A 145 -5.54 -6.14 22.75
N ALA A 146 -4.43 -5.53 22.31
CA ALA A 146 -4.21 -5.13 20.91
C ALA A 146 -4.32 -6.32 19.93
N PHE A 147 -3.83 -7.50 20.31
CA PHE A 147 -3.98 -8.71 19.49
C PHE A 147 -5.44 -9.17 19.42
N LYS A 148 -6.19 -9.12 20.53
CA LYS A 148 -7.62 -9.46 20.54
C LYS A 148 -8.43 -8.49 19.67
N GLU A 149 -8.16 -7.19 19.77
CA GLU A 149 -8.77 -6.16 18.93
C GLU A 149 -8.50 -6.40 17.44
N MET A 150 -7.25 -6.77 17.08
CA MET A 150 -6.88 -7.14 15.71
C MET A 150 -7.69 -8.34 15.20
N MET A 151 -7.88 -9.38 16.02
CA MET A 151 -8.68 -10.55 15.63
C MET A 151 -10.15 -10.18 15.41
N THR A 152 -10.75 -9.37 16.29
CA THR A 152 -12.13 -8.89 16.13
C THR A 152 -12.30 -7.98 14.91
N ALA A 153 -11.32 -7.12 14.62
CA ALA A 153 -11.34 -6.26 13.44
C ALA A 153 -11.24 -7.07 12.13
N LEU A 154 -10.34 -8.05 12.06
CA LEU A 154 -10.21 -8.96 10.92
C LEU A 154 -11.46 -9.83 10.71
N ASP A 155 -12.08 -10.31 11.79
CA ASP A 155 -13.32 -11.09 11.76
C ASP A 155 -14.49 -10.30 11.16
N GLY A 156 -14.72 -9.07 11.66
CA GLY A 156 -15.76 -8.19 11.14
C GLY A 156 -15.55 -7.79 9.67
N ILE A 157 -14.29 -7.64 9.22
CA ILE A 157 -13.99 -7.42 7.79
C ILE A 157 -14.32 -8.66 6.97
N GLN A 158 -13.93 -9.87 7.40
CA GLN A 158 -14.20 -11.10 6.65
C GLN A 158 -15.71 -11.32 6.49
N VAL A 159 -16.47 -11.30 7.60
CA VAL A 159 -17.92 -11.57 7.58
C VAL A 159 -18.65 -10.62 6.63
N LEU A 160 -18.27 -9.35 6.59
CA LEU A 160 -18.91 -8.39 5.70
C LEU A 160 -18.46 -8.53 4.24
N PHE A 161 -17.18 -8.79 3.98
CA PHE A 161 -16.69 -8.96 2.61
C PHE A 161 -17.20 -10.27 1.99
N GLU A 162 -17.40 -11.31 2.80
CA GLU A 162 -18.07 -12.56 2.42
C GLU A 162 -19.54 -12.31 2.07
N LYS A 163 -20.28 -11.54 2.89
CA LYS A 163 -21.64 -11.09 2.57
C LYS A 163 -21.68 -10.35 1.22
N TYR A 164 -20.79 -9.38 1.02
CA TYR A 164 -20.77 -8.56 -0.20
C TYR A 164 -20.36 -9.37 -1.45
N ALA A 165 -19.43 -10.32 -1.34
CA ALA A 165 -19.09 -11.24 -2.42
C ALA A 165 -20.28 -12.14 -2.81
N ASN A 166 -21.01 -12.67 -1.84
CA ASN A 166 -22.20 -13.51 -2.08
C ASN A 166 -23.34 -12.71 -2.74
N GLU A 167 -23.58 -11.47 -2.30
CA GLU A 167 -24.52 -10.55 -2.96
C GLU A 167 -24.08 -10.21 -4.40
N SER A 168 -22.78 -10.00 -4.63
CA SER A 168 -22.21 -9.74 -5.96
C SER A 168 -22.48 -10.90 -6.91
N ILE A 169 -22.18 -12.13 -6.49
CA ILE A 169 -22.40 -13.36 -7.26
C ILE A 169 -23.89 -13.53 -7.62
N ALA A 170 -24.81 -13.25 -6.69
CA ALA A 170 -26.24 -13.33 -6.94
C ALA A 170 -26.76 -12.28 -7.96
N ASN A 171 -26.07 -11.14 -8.09
CA ASN A 171 -26.45 -10.07 -9.02
C ASN A 171 -25.86 -10.23 -10.43
N MET A 172 -24.84 -11.08 -10.62
CA MET A 172 -24.13 -11.23 -11.92
C MET A 172 -24.98 -11.83 -13.05
N ASP A 173 -26.09 -12.51 -12.74
CA ASP A 173 -27.03 -13.02 -13.76
C ASP A 173 -27.81 -11.90 -14.49
N MET A 174 -27.86 -10.68 -13.94
CA MET A 174 -28.86 -9.67 -14.32
C MET A 174 -28.31 -8.38 -14.95
N SER A 175 -27.00 -8.10 -14.89
CA SER A 175 -26.46 -6.77 -15.27
C SER A 175 -25.49 -6.78 -16.46
N LYS A 176 -25.85 -6.06 -17.52
CA LYS A 176 -24.93 -5.69 -18.62
C LYS A 176 -25.03 -4.20 -18.93
N LYS A 177 -23.87 -3.51 -18.91
CA LYS A 177 -23.51 -2.27 -19.66
C LYS A 177 -24.02 -0.91 -19.12
N TYR A 178 -23.11 0.01 -18.72
CA TYR A 178 -22.92 1.40 -19.26
C TYR A 178 -21.85 2.29 -18.53
N ASP A 179 -21.67 3.56 -18.95
CA ASP A 179 -20.43 4.40 -19.13
C ASP A 179 -20.00 5.43 -18.01
N GLU A 180 -19.42 6.62 -18.36
CA GLU A 180 -18.22 7.24 -17.75
C GLU A 180 -18.28 8.80 -17.38
N GLN A 181 -17.18 9.41 -16.85
CA GLN A 181 -16.91 10.70 -16.06
C GLN A 181 -17.43 10.98 -14.59
N SER A 182 -16.69 11.62 -13.64
CA SER A 182 -15.72 11.17 -12.57
C SER A 182 -15.37 12.29 -11.47
N VAL A 183 -14.22 12.97 -11.08
CA VAL A 183 -12.77 13.18 -11.45
C VAL A 183 -12.06 14.21 -10.31
N LEU A 184 -10.93 15.05 -10.01
CA LEU A 184 -9.56 15.75 -10.34
C LEU A 184 -8.68 16.04 -9.07
N GLN A 185 -7.33 16.27 -9.15
CA GLN A 185 -6.56 17.21 -8.29
C GLN A 185 -5.08 17.60 -8.67
N ASN A 186 -4.25 18.05 -7.71
CA ASN A 186 -3.19 19.10 -7.77
C ASN A 186 -1.73 18.61 -8.08
N LEU A 187 -0.66 19.45 -8.18
CA LEU A 187 -0.53 20.93 -8.06
C LEU A 187 0.24 21.64 -9.21
N SER A 188 0.83 20.94 -10.20
CA SER A 188 1.19 21.57 -11.50
C SER A 188 -0.07 21.82 -12.35
N GLN A 189 -1.03 22.48 -11.68
CA GLN A 189 -2.44 22.50 -11.99
C GLN A 189 -2.72 23.20 -13.31
N GLU A 190 -2.03 24.30 -13.62
CA GLU A 190 -2.48 25.19 -14.70
C GLU A 190 -2.24 24.57 -16.08
N ILE A 191 -1.07 23.96 -16.29
CA ILE A 191 -0.74 23.14 -17.47
C ILE A 191 -1.68 21.92 -17.57
N LEU A 192 -1.94 21.26 -16.43
CA LEU A 192 -2.86 20.12 -16.34
C LEU A 192 -4.32 20.50 -16.65
N ARG A 193 -4.74 21.69 -16.19
CA ARG A 193 -6.06 22.28 -16.42
C ARG A 193 -6.21 22.60 -17.89
N GLU A 194 -5.19 23.15 -18.54
CA GLU A 194 -5.20 23.35 -19.98
C GLU A 194 -5.31 22.03 -20.76
N GLU A 195 -4.51 21.01 -20.42
CA GLU A 195 -4.58 19.67 -21.02
C GLU A 195 -6.02 19.12 -20.95
N ILE A 196 -6.66 19.27 -19.78
CA ILE A 196 -8.00 18.73 -19.52
C ILE A 196 -9.13 19.61 -20.08
N MET A 197 -9.02 20.94 -20.06
CA MET A 197 -9.98 21.86 -20.69
C MET A 197 -9.98 21.72 -22.22
N LYS A 198 -8.83 21.43 -22.84
CA LYS A 198 -8.72 21.11 -24.28
C LYS A 198 -9.41 19.80 -24.65
N ILE A 199 -9.60 18.89 -23.67
CA ILE A 199 -10.28 17.59 -23.85
C ILE A 199 -11.76 17.65 -23.43
N LEU A 200 -12.10 18.46 -22.43
CA LEU A 200 -13.43 18.61 -21.82
C LEU A 200 -13.87 20.10 -21.81
N PRO A 201 -14.17 20.70 -22.99
CA PRO A 201 -14.35 22.14 -23.13
C PRO A 201 -15.58 22.69 -22.39
N ASN A 202 -16.71 21.99 -22.47
CA ASN A 202 -17.99 22.36 -21.86
C ASN A 202 -18.18 21.61 -20.52
N GLU A 203 -19.09 22.06 -19.65
CA GLU A 203 -19.38 21.37 -18.38
C GLU A 203 -19.98 19.98 -18.59
N ASP A 204 -20.82 19.81 -19.62
CA ASP A 204 -21.44 18.54 -20.02
C ASP A 204 -20.52 17.61 -20.85
N SER A 205 -19.23 17.96 -21.02
CA SER A 205 -18.33 17.15 -21.85
C SER A 205 -18.05 15.81 -21.17
N GLU A 206 -18.32 14.68 -21.82
CA GLU A 206 -18.07 13.35 -21.26
C GLU A 206 -16.57 12.97 -21.26
N LEU A 207 -16.10 12.29 -20.22
CA LEU A 207 -14.77 11.68 -20.14
C LEU A 207 -14.93 10.20 -20.44
N THR A 208 -14.11 9.71 -21.35
CA THR A 208 -14.14 8.34 -21.83
C THR A 208 -12.74 7.73 -21.81
N VAL A 209 -12.63 6.39 -21.79
CA VAL A 209 -11.35 5.68 -21.97
C VAL A 209 -10.56 6.18 -23.19
N GLN A 210 -11.25 6.68 -24.22
CA GLN A 210 -10.59 7.18 -25.42
C GLN A 210 -9.97 8.56 -25.24
N ASN A 211 -10.62 9.49 -24.53
CA ASN A 211 -10.06 10.84 -24.33
C ASN A 211 -9.08 10.93 -23.15
N MET A 212 -9.19 10.05 -22.14
CA MET A 212 -8.15 9.88 -21.11
C MET A 212 -6.78 9.49 -21.68
N LYS A 213 -6.70 8.83 -22.84
CA LYS A 213 -5.41 8.47 -23.48
C LYS A 213 -4.57 9.70 -23.85
N SER A 214 -5.20 10.85 -24.03
CA SER A 214 -4.56 12.11 -24.45
C SER A 214 -4.06 12.98 -23.30
N MET A 215 -3.88 12.40 -22.10
CA MET A 215 -3.45 13.11 -20.88
C MET A 215 -2.04 12.72 -20.42
N PRO A 216 -0.96 13.10 -21.13
CA PRO A 216 0.41 12.81 -20.72
C PRO A 216 0.86 13.61 -19.48
N TYR A 217 0.43 14.87 -19.33
CA TYR A 217 0.86 15.73 -18.22
C TYR A 217 0.19 15.36 -16.89
N LEU A 218 -1.07 14.90 -16.93
CA LEU A 218 -1.74 14.24 -15.80
C LEU A 218 -0.88 13.10 -15.22
N ARG A 219 -0.46 12.19 -16.10
CA ARG A 219 0.33 11.01 -15.74
C ARG A 219 1.75 11.37 -15.31
N ALA A 220 2.26 12.51 -15.75
CA ALA A 220 3.51 13.08 -15.28
C ALA A 220 3.38 13.59 -13.84
N CYS A 221 2.31 14.33 -13.53
CA CYS A 221 2.00 14.80 -12.17
C CYS A 221 1.79 13.63 -11.20
N ILE A 222 1.01 12.62 -11.59
CA ILE A 222 0.78 11.40 -10.78
C ILE A 222 2.09 10.71 -10.42
N LYS A 223 2.99 10.51 -11.40
CA LYS A 223 4.28 9.84 -11.16
C LYS A 223 5.18 10.66 -10.26
N GLU A 224 5.20 11.98 -10.42
CA GLU A 224 6.02 12.86 -9.58
C GLU A 224 5.49 12.95 -8.14
N SER A 225 4.16 12.95 -7.96
CA SER A 225 3.52 12.86 -6.64
C SER A 225 3.90 11.56 -5.95
N ILE A 226 3.83 10.44 -6.67
CA ILE A 226 4.20 9.11 -6.15
C ILE A 226 5.72 8.99 -5.92
N ARG A 227 6.56 9.70 -6.69
CA ARG A 227 8.01 9.76 -6.48
C ARG A 227 8.36 10.49 -5.18
N LEU A 228 7.72 11.64 -4.92
CA LEU A 228 7.94 12.41 -3.69
C LEU A 228 7.24 11.79 -2.46
N TYR A 229 6.04 11.23 -2.63
CA TYR A 229 5.16 10.75 -1.57
C TYR A 229 4.64 9.33 -1.88
N PRO A 230 5.51 8.30 -1.87
CA PRO A 230 5.11 6.93 -2.13
C PRO A 230 4.26 6.35 -0.99
N LEU A 231 3.39 5.40 -1.33
CA LEU A 231 2.48 4.70 -0.41
C LEU A 231 3.18 3.83 0.65
N GLY A 232 4.50 3.66 0.54
CA GLY A 232 5.32 2.91 1.50
C GLY A 232 6.81 3.02 1.16
N PRO A 233 7.70 2.65 2.09
CA PRO A 233 9.14 2.89 1.95
C PRO A 233 9.80 2.05 0.85
N GLY A 234 9.20 0.93 0.46
CA GLY A 234 9.80 -0.02 -0.48
C GLY A 234 9.01 -1.33 -0.64
N THR A 235 9.67 -2.33 -1.22
CA THR A 235 9.16 -3.71 -1.31
C THR A 235 10.19 -4.71 -0.78
N MET A 236 9.76 -5.93 -0.46
CA MET A 236 10.60 -6.95 0.20
C MET A 236 10.52 -8.27 -0.57
N ARG A 237 11.62 -9.04 -0.54
CA ARG A 237 11.73 -10.41 -1.05
C ARG A 237 12.58 -11.28 -0.12
N ARG A 238 12.30 -12.58 -0.08
CA ARG A 238 13.20 -13.58 0.49
C ARG A 238 14.09 -14.18 -0.61
N SER A 239 15.40 -14.24 -0.41
CA SER A 239 16.32 -14.86 -1.37
C SER A 239 16.02 -16.37 -1.51
N ASN A 240 15.88 -16.84 -2.75
CA ASN A 240 15.64 -18.26 -3.06
C ASN A 240 16.96 -19.05 -3.30
N GLN A 241 18.10 -18.35 -3.37
CA GLN A 241 19.45 -18.86 -3.53
C GLN A 241 20.45 -17.92 -2.82
N ASP A 242 21.72 -18.30 -2.78
CA ASP A 242 22.80 -17.42 -2.31
C ASP A 242 23.07 -16.32 -3.36
N LEU A 243 23.25 -15.08 -2.92
CA LEU A 243 23.42 -13.88 -3.77
C LEU A 243 24.71 -13.12 -3.43
N GLU A 244 25.19 -12.27 -4.34
CA GLU A 244 26.30 -11.34 -4.07
C GLU A 244 25.90 -9.88 -4.29
N LEU A 245 25.74 -9.14 -3.19
CA LEU A 245 25.40 -7.72 -3.16
C LEU A 245 26.64 -6.93 -2.70
N ASP A 246 27.14 -6.01 -3.51
CA ASP A 246 28.34 -5.19 -3.27
C ASP A 246 29.55 -5.93 -2.69
N GLY A 247 29.86 -7.11 -3.27
CA GLY A 247 30.96 -7.99 -2.86
C GLY A 247 30.66 -8.89 -1.66
N TYR A 248 29.42 -8.88 -1.17
CA TYR A 248 29.00 -9.58 0.04
C TYR A 248 28.05 -10.75 -0.25
N LYS A 249 28.40 -11.93 0.26
CA LYS A 249 27.58 -13.14 0.15
C LYS A 249 26.38 -13.05 1.09
N VAL A 250 25.18 -13.03 0.51
CA VAL A 250 23.89 -13.02 1.19
C VAL A 250 23.27 -14.42 1.04
N PRO A 251 23.15 -15.21 2.13
CA PRO A 251 22.64 -16.58 2.03
C PRO A 251 21.18 -16.66 1.58
N LYS A 252 20.83 -17.81 0.99
CA LYS A 252 19.45 -18.27 0.75
C LYS A 252 18.59 -18.14 2.01
N GLY A 253 17.34 -17.69 1.84
CA GLY A 253 16.38 -17.51 2.93
C GLY A 253 16.46 -16.15 3.64
N THR A 254 17.29 -15.22 3.18
CA THR A 254 17.42 -13.87 3.76
C THR A 254 16.29 -12.96 3.26
N ASP A 255 15.57 -12.29 4.17
CA ASP A 255 14.60 -11.24 3.82
C ASP A 255 15.35 -9.92 3.51
N ILE A 256 15.22 -9.44 2.27
CA ILE A 256 15.87 -8.24 1.73
C ILE A 256 14.79 -7.19 1.43
N VAL A 257 14.91 -6.01 2.04
CA VAL A 257 14.02 -4.86 1.82
C VAL A 257 14.68 -3.85 0.88
N MET A 258 13.99 -3.54 -0.21
CA MET A 258 14.40 -2.62 -1.25
C MET A 258 13.65 -1.30 -1.07
N ASN A 259 14.27 -0.34 -0.37
CA ASN A 259 13.64 0.93 0.01
C ASN A 259 13.68 1.93 -1.16
N THR A 260 12.61 1.96 -1.95
CA THR A 260 12.48 2.84 -3.12
C THR A 260 12.18 4.29 -2.76
N GLU A 261 11.55 4.56 -1.62
CA GLU A 261 11.15 5.91 -1.21
C GLU A 261 12.33 6.89 -1.19
N GLU A 262 13.44 6.48 -0.60
CA GLU A 262 14.58 7.36 -0.39
C GLU A 262 15.40 7.56 -1.68
N ILE A 263 15.68 6.49 -2.44
CA ILE A 263 16.43 6.62 -3.69
C ILE A 263 15.68 7.45 -4.74
N MET A 264 14.35 7.49 -4.65
CA MET A 264 13.50 8.38 -5.46
C MET A 264 13.64 9.87 -5.09
N ARG A 265 14.16 10.19 -3.89
CA ARG A 265 14.41 11.55 -3.38
C ARG A 265 15.88 11.98 -3.40
N GLU A 266 16.78 11.18 -3.97
CA GLU A 266 18.22 11.46 -3.99
C GLU A 266 18.69 12.19 -5.26
N SER A 267 19.51 13.23 -5.08
CA SER A 267 20.03 14.06 -6.19
C SER A 267 20.88 13.28 -7.21
N ARG A 268 21.49 12.15 -6.82
CA ARG A 268 22.20 11.24 -7.75
C ARG A 268 21.28 10.59 -8.79
N ASN A 269 19.99 10.42 -8.45
CA ASN A 269 18.98 9.80 -9.30
C ASN A 269 18.10 10.83 -10.01
N TYR A 270 17.84 11.97 -9.37
CA TYR A 270 16.97 13.04 -9.88
C TYR A 270 17.57 14.41 -9.57
N PRO A 271 18.02 15.20 -10.56
CA PRO A 271 18.42 16.59 -10.33
C PRO A 271 17.29 17.39 -9.69
N GLU A 272 17.58 18.16 -8.64
CA GLU A 272 16.56 18.80 -7.78
C GLU A 272 15.51 17.82 -7.20
N ALA A 273 15.93 16.64 -6.71
CA ALA A 273 15.05 15.54 -6.33
C ALA A 273 13.90 15.90 -5.37
N LEU A 274 14.05 16.88 -4.47
CA LEU A 274 12.98 17.27 -3.54
C LEU A 274 11.95 18.25 -4.15
N ARG A 275 12.18 18.75 -5.37
CA ARG A 275 11.23 19.60 -6.10
C ARG A 275 10.28 18.74 -6.93
N PHE A 276 9.02 19.16 -7.00
CA PHE A 276 7.98 18.56 -7.84
C PHE A 276 8.16 19.05 -9.28
N ILE A 277 8.70 18.20 -10.16
CA ILE A 277 8.99 18.50 -11.57
C ILE A 277 8.38 17.37 -12.43
N PRO A 278 7.07 17.43 -12.78
CA PRO A 278 6.40 16.44 -13.63
C PRO A 278 7.11 16.19 -14.96
N GLU A 279 7.75 17.21 -15.52
CA GLU A 279 8.38 17.25 -16.84
C GLU A 279 9.38 16.10 -17.06
N ARG A 280 9.99 15.58 -15.97
CA ARG A 280 10.84 14.37 -15.95
C ARG A 280 10.22 13.17 -16.67
N TRP A 281 8.90 13.05 -16.58
CA TRP A 281 8.11 11.90 -17.03
C TRP A 281 7.58 12.05 -18.46
N LEU A 282 7.76 13.23 -19.06
CA LEU A 282 7.42 13.49 -20.46
C LEU A 282 8.49 12.92 -21.40
N ARG A 283 8.14 12.77 -22.68
CA ARG A 283 9.06 12.34 -23.74
C ARG A 283 10.07 13.45 -24.04
N GLU A 284 11.26 13.09 -24.51
CA GLU A 284 12.32 14.07 -24.83
C GLU A 284 11.94 15.07 -25.93
N ASN A 285 11.00 14.70 -26.81
CA ASN A 285 10.48 15.56 -27.88
C ASN A 285 9.25 16.39 -27.46
N ASN A 286 9.01 16.59 -26.16
CA ASN A 286 7.92 17.41 -25.65
C ASN A 286 8.40 18.84 -25.32
N GLU A 287 7.67 19.85 -25.79
CA GLU A 287 8.03 21.27 -25.67
C GLU A 287 8.10 21.75 -24.20
N ILE A 288 7.21 21.27 -23.33
CA ILE A 288 7.18 21.61 -21.90
C ILE A 288 8.45 21.05 -21.22
N LYS A 289 8.86 19.83 -21.62
CA LYS A 289 10.11 19.23 -21.13
C LYS A 289 11.34 20.01 -21.59
N ALA A 290 11.38 20.43 -22.85
CA ALA A 290 12.49 21.21 -23.40
C ALA A 290 12.71 22.56 -22.68
N GLN A 291 11.68 23.10 -22.04
CA GLN A 291 11.74 24.33 -21.23
C GLN A 291 12.26 24.09 -19.79
N CYS A 292 12.33 22.84 -19.34
CA CYS A 292 12.74 22.48 -17.98
C CYS A 292 14.10 21.73 -17.97
N PRO A 293 15.24 22.41 -17.82
CA PRO A 293 16.57 21.79 -17.93
C PRO A 293 16.86 20.74 -16.83
N HIS A 294 16.11 20.76 -15.73
CA HIS A 294 16.24 19.79 -14.63
C HIS A 294 15.27 18.60 -14.75
N ALA A 295 14.50 18.50 -15.84
CA ALA A 295 13.58 17.41 -16.16
C ALA A 295 14.26 16.08 -16.53
N LYS A 296 15.40 15.76 -15.89
CA LYS A 296 16.01 14.43 -15.96
C LYS A 296 15.41 13.50 -14.91
N LYS A 297 15.27 12.23 -15.30
CA LYS A 297 14.98 11.05 -14.46
C LYS A 297 16.21 10.15 -14.41
N SER A 298 16.26 9.21 -13.46
CA SER A 298 17.30 8.17 -13.50
C SER A 298 17.13 7.27 -14.73
N ASP A 299 18.25 6.83 -15.28
CA ASP A 299 18.31 5.91 -16.41
C ASP A 299 18.16 4.44 -15.95
N ASN A 300 18.38 4.16 -14.66
CA ASN A 300 18.13 2.84 -14.05
C ASN A 300 16.61 2.67 -13.76
N PRO A 301 15.93 1.66 -14.35
CA PRO A 301 14.48 1.48 -14.20
C PRO A 301 14.06 1.05 -12.78
N PHE A 302 14.96 0.42 -12.01
CA PHE A 302 14.70 -0.03 -10.65
C PHE A 302 14.73 1.12 -9.62
N VAL A 303 15.03 2.35 -10.05
CA VAL A 303 14.89 3.53 -9.19
C VAL A 303 13.44 3.93 -8.95
N TYR A 304 12.54 3.71 -9.92
CA TYR A 304 11.12 4.08 -9.81
C TYR A 304 10.21 2.84 -9.82
N MET A 305 10.01 2.25 -8.63
CA MET A 305 9.12 1.09 -8.45
C MET A 305 8.13 1.28 -7.29
N PRO A 306 7.27 2.31 -7.31
CA PRO A 306 6.30 2.55 -6.24
C PRO A 306 5.24 1.44 -6.12
N PHE A 307 5.04 0.66 -7.18
CA PHE A 307 4.18 -0.53 -7.20
C PHE A 307 4.98 -1.84 -7.10
N GLY A 308 6.28 -1.78 -6.81
CA GLY A 308 7.21 -2.89 -6.97
C GLY A 308 7.46 -3.27 -8.44
N PHE A 309 8.21 -4.35 -8.63
CA PHE A 309 8.54 -4.94 -9.93
C PHE A 309 8.32 -6.46 -9.90
N GLY A 310 8.43 -7.11 -11.06
CA GLY A 310 8.31 -8.56 -11.23
C GLY A 310 6.88 -9.10 -11.06
N PRO A 311 6.69 -10.42 -11.01
CA PRO A 311 5.38 -11.06 -10.80
C PRO A 311 4.64 -10.53 -9.56
N ARG A 312 5.39 -10.14 -8.52
CA ARG A 312 4.87 -9.55 -7.27
C ARG A 312 4.75 -8.02 -7.25
N MET A 313 4.75 -7.36 -8.41
CA MET A 313 4.25 -5.98 -8.49
C MET A 313 2.76 -5.90 -8.07
N CYS A 314 2.30 -4.73 -7.61
CA CYS A 314 0.94 -4.53 -7.11
C CYS A 314 -0.13 -4.98 -8.13
N VAL A 315 -1.01 -5.89 -7.70
CA VAL A 315 -2.12 -6.42 -8.54
C VAL A 315 -3.22 -5.38 -8.79
N GLY A 316 -3.38 -4.43 -7.86
CA GLY A 316 -4.31 -3.31 -8.00
C GLY A 316 -3.76 -2.14 -8.83
N LYS A 317 -2.55 -2.23 -9.41
CA LYS A 317 -1.90 -1.06 -10.05
C LYS A 317 -2.79 -0.39 -11.09
N ARG A 318 -3.47 -1.15 -11.96
CA ARG A 318 -4.34 -0.57 -13.00
C ARG A 318 -5.57 0.13 -12.43
N ILE A 319 -6.07 -0.35 -11.29
CA ILE A 319 -7.18 0.26 -10.58
C ILE A 319 -6.71 1.54 -9.90
N VAL A 320 -5.56 1.54 -9.22
CA VAL A 320 -4.97 2.76 -8.63
C VAL A 320 -4.55 3.78 -9.70
N ASP A 321 -4.00 3.35 -10.84
CA ASP A 321 -3.74 4.22 -11.99
C ASP A 321 -5.06 4.86 -12.47
N LEU A 322 -6.13 4.07 -12.59
CA LEU A 322 -7.44 4.53 -13.01
C LEU A 322 -8.07 5.47 -11.97
N GLU A 323 -8.13 5.09 -10.69
CA GLU A 323 -8.62 5.88 -9.55
C GLU A 323 -7.84 7.16 -9.33
N LEU A 324 -6.56 7.23 -9.71
CA LEU A 324 -5.76 8.46 -9.66
C LEU A 324 -5.87 9.27 -10.94
N GLU A 325 -5.97 8.70 -12.14
CA GLU A 325 -6.24 9.50 -13.35
C GLU A 325 -7.70 10.01 -13.36
N ILE A 326 -8.61 9.22 -12.76
CA ILE A 326 -9.98 9.62 -12.44
C ILE A 326 -9.98 10.59 -11.26
N GLY A 327 -9.61 10.18 -10.06
CA GLY A 327 -9.47 11.09 -8.91
C GLY A 327 -8.66 12.35 -9.24
N LEU A 328 -7.87 12.34 -10.33
CA LEU A 328 -7.17 13.46 -10.95
C LEU A 328 -7.67 13.97 -12.39
N THR A 329 -8.98 13.90 -12.82
CA THR A 329 -9.66 14.73 -13.94
C THR A 329 -10.96 15.70 -13.70
N LYS A 330 -11.68 15.88 -12.54
CA LYS A 330 -12.88 16.80 -12.13
C LYS A 330 -12.66 17.88 -11.01
N ILE A 331 -12.33 17.61 -9.73
CA ILE A 331 -11.45 18.46 -8.84
C ILE A 331 -11.20 19.91 -9.32
N LEU A 332 -10.00 20.21 -9.82
CA LEU A 332 -9.66 21.34 -10.70
C LEU A 332 -10.73 21.79 -11.72
N ARG A 333 -11.29 20.92 -12.57
CA ARG A 333 -12.35 21.27 -13.55
C ARG A 333 -13.57 21.95 -12.89
N ASN A 334 -13.80 21.69 -11.60
CA ASN A 334 -14.90 22.20 -10.75
C ASN A 334 -14.44 23.25 -9.71
N TYR A 335 -13.15 23.34 -9.40
CA TYR A 335 -12.62 24.05 -8.23
C TYR A 335 -11.25 24.70 -8.51
N LYS A 336 -10.72 25.43 -7.54
CA LYS A 336 -9.29 25.72 -7.40
C LYS A 336 -8.89 25.23 -6.00
N VAL A 337 -7.78 24.51 -5.88
CA VAL A 337 -7.30 23.96 -4.61
C VAL A 337 -5.99 24.63 -4.28
N GLU A 338 -6.01 25.34 -3.18
CA GLU A 338 -4.94 26.13 -2.61
C GLU A 338 -4.67 25.59 -1.20
N TYR A 339 -3.51 25.87 -0.64
CA TYR A 339 -3.17 25.48 0.73
C TYR A 339 -2.72 26.73 1.46
N ASN A 340 -3.58 27.20 2.37
CA ASN A 340 -3.49 28.53 2.97
C ASN A 340 -2.54 28.59 4.19
N TYR A 341 -1.86 27.48 4.48
CA TYR A 341 -1.05 27.26 5.67
C TYR A 341 0.39 26.87 5.29
N PRO A 342 1.38 27.07 6.16
CA PRO A 342 2.73 26.53 5.94
C PRO A 342 2.68 25.00 5.96
N PRO A 343 3.37 24.29 5.04
CA PRO A 343 3.54 22.84 5.15
C PRO A 343 4.43 22.49 6.35
N ASP A 344 4.15 21.39 7.05
CA ASP A 344 5.01 20.88 8.11
C ASP A 344 6.39 20.48 7.55
N ASP A 345 7.45 21.13 8.03
CA ASP A 345 8.83 20.90 7.59
C ASP A 345 9.36 19.51 7.99
N VAL A 346 9.96 18.78 7.03
CA VAL A 346 10.63 17.49 7.28
C VAL A 346 11.89 17.34 6.42
N PHE A 347 12.85 16.55 6.93
CA PHE A 347 14.06 15.99 6.27
C PHE A 347 15.40 16.77 6.39
N THR A 348 16.49 16.00 6.51
CA THR A 348 17.90 16.44 6.48
C THR A 348 18.80 15.19 6.30
N ILE A 349 19.95 15.30 5.64
CA ILE A 349 20.80 14.17 5.18
C ILE A 349 22.30 14.44 5.52
N SER A 350 23.12 13.39 5.68
CA SER A 350 24.60 13.44 5.81
C SER A 350 25.24 12.09 5.42
N GLU A 351 26.56 12.03 5.18
CA GLU A 351 27.24 10.99 4.37
C GLU A 351 28.41 10.21 5.04
N ASN A 352 28.83 9.12 4.36
CA ASN A 352 30.09 8.34 4.47
C ASN A 352 30.14 7.10 5.41
N ALA A 353 30.69 5.98 4.92
CA ALA A 353 30.56 4.62 5.50
C ALA A 353 31.81 3.70 5.35
N ARG A 354 31.73 2.45 5.86
CA ARG A 354 32.83 1.46 6.11
C ARG A 354 32.33 -0.03 5.95
N PRO A 355 33.14 -1.12 6.13
CA PRO A 355 32.88 -2.43 5.49
C PRO A 355 32.13 -3.53 6.32
N PHE A 356 31.83 -4.64 5.62
CA PHE A 356 30.84 -5.71 5.92
C PHE A 356 30.61 -6.22 7.34
N SER A 357 31.65 -6.60 8.08
CA SER A 357 31.49 -7.16 9.43
C SER A 357 30.95 -6.12 10.42
N GLY A 358 31.09 -4.84 10.06
CA GLY A 358 30.38 -3.71 10.63
C GLY A 358 29.32 -3.13 9.68
N ILE A 359 28.53 -3.94 8.94
CA ILE A 359 27.17 -3.52 8.51
C ILE A 359 26.47 -3.09 9.80
N PRO A 360 26.22 -1.79 9.99
CA PRO A 360 25.81 -1.34 11.31
C PRO A 360 24.33 -1.67 11.53
N GLY A 361 23.91 -1.58 12.78
CA GLY A 361 22.55 -1.89 13.17
C GLY A 361 22.39 -1.92 14.69
N PRO A 362 21.16 -1.74 15.20
CA PRO A 362 20.92 -1.74 16.63
C PRO A 362 21.00 -3.17 17.17
N SER A 363 21.83 -3.38 18.21
CA SER A 363 21.85 -4.65 18.92
C SER A 363 20.49 -4.95 19.56
N LYS A 364 20.22 -6.23 19.86
CA LYS A 364 18.95 -6.67 20.46
C LYS A 364 18.61 -5.92 21.76
N PHE A 365 19.62 -5.54 22.53
CA PHE A 365 19.48 -4.75 23.75
C PHE A 365 19.17 -3.27 23.46
N GLN A 366 19.78 -2.67 22.42
CA GLN A 366 19.45 -1.31 21.98
C GLN A 366 18.04 -1.22 21.39
N LEU A 367 17.58 -2.22 20.62
CA LEU A 367 16.19 -2.31 20.15
C LEU A 367 15.20 -2.36 21.33
N LEU A 368 15.44 -3.25 22.30
CA LEU A 368 14.59 -3.39 23.48
C LEU A 368 14.55 -2.08 24.30
N ARG A 369 15.72 -1.59 24.73
CA ARG A 369 15.83 -0.36 25.54
C ARG A 369 15.31 0.87 24.80
N GLY A 370 15.50 0.94 23.49
CA GLY A 370 15.01 2.03 22.65
C GLY A 370 13.49 2.04 22.48
N SER A 371 12.81 0.90 22.63
CA SER A 371 11.35 0.78 22.47
C SER A 371 10.57 1.10 23.76
N LEU A 372 11.21 1.01 24.93
CA LEU A 372 10.60 1.31 26.24
C LEU A 372 10.35 2.82 26.41
N PRO A 373 9.44 3.25 27.32
CA PRO A 373 9.19 4.66 27.60
C PRO A 373 10.48 5.46 27.88
N GLY A 374 10.64 6.59 27.20
CA GLY A 374 11.87 7.40 27.22
C GLY A 374 13.02 6.89 26.32
N GLY A 375 12.83 5.78 25.60
CA GLY A 375 13.80 5.22 24.65
C GLY A 375 13.77 5.89 23.26
N LYS A 376 14.88 5.79 22.51
CA LYS A 376 15.11 6.47 21.21
C LYS A 376 14.08 6.14 20.12
N PHE A 377 13.41 5.00 20.21
CA PHE A 377 12.39 4.51 19.25
C PHE A 377 10.96 4.60 19.82
N HIS A 378 10.80 5.06 21.05
CA HIS A 378 9.51 5.10 21.72
C HIS A 378 8.59 6.15 21.09
N GLY A 379 7.33 5.77 20.80
CA GLY A 379 6.36 6.63 20.13
C GLY A 379 6.68 6.96 18.66
N LYS A 380 7.79 6.44 18.09
CA LYS A 380 8.18 6.69 16.70
C LYS A 380 7.46 5.76 15.72
N SER A 381 7.19 6.26 14.51
CA SER A 381 6.68 5.51 13.37
C SER A 381 7.76 4.63 12.72
N LEU A 382 7.36 3.68 11.85
CA LEU A 382 8.30 2.86 11.08
C LEU A 382 9.24 3.71 10.20
N LYS A 383 8.75 4.80 9.62
CA LYS A 383 9.55 5.73 8.79
C LYS A 383 10.57 6.48 9.64
N GLU A 384 10.18 7.02 10.78
CA GLU A 384 11.13 7.66 11.70
C GLU A 384 12.14 6.66 12.27
N PHE A 385 11.71 5.44 12.62
CA PHE A 385 12.61 4.37 13.05
C PHE A 385 13.61 3.99 11.95
N GLY A 386 13.14 3.83 10.71
CA GLY A 386 13.95 3.58 9.53
C GLY A 386 14.97 4.69 9.28
N ASN A 387 14.56 5.96 9.40
CA ASN A 387 15.42 7.12 9.19
C ASN A 387 16.40 7.35 10.34
N ILE A 388 16.02 7.05 11.60
CA ILE A 388 16.94 7.03 12.74
C ILE A 388 17.98 5.92 12.54
N CYS A 389 17.58 4.73 12.11
CA CYS A 389 18.51 3.65 11.81
C CYS A 389 19.40 3.99 10.61
N ARG A 390 18.87 4.54 9.51
CA ARG A 390 19.68 5.00 8.36
C ARG A 390 20.68 6.08 8.77
N LYS A 391 20.31 7.00 9.66
CA LYS A 391 21.21 8.03 10.22
C LYS A 391 22.29 7.43 11.13
N ASP A 392 21.95 6.44 11.95
CA ASP A 392 22.89 5.77 12.85
C ASP A 392 23.81 4.78 12.10
N TYR A 393 23.34 4.20 10.99
CA TYR A 393 23.85 2.94 10.43
C TYR A 393 24.01 2.88 8.90
N GLY A 394 23.60 3.90 8.14
CA GLY A 394 23.83 4.03 6.70
C GLY A 394 22.84 3.30 5.77
N ASP A 395 23.16 3.30 4.47
CA ASP A 395 22.30 2.82 3.36
C ASP A 395 22.16 1.29 3.24
N LEU A 396 22.84 0.55 4.10
CA LEU A 396 22.65 -0.89 4.25
C LEU A 396 22.80 -1.24 5.74
N PHE A 397 21.68 -1.41 6.44
CA PHE A 397 21.68 -1.75 7.87
C PHE A 397 20.90 -3.04 8.15
N LYS A 398 21.28 -3.72 9.24
CA LYS A 398 20.70 -5.02 9.63
C LYS A 398 19.97 -4.94 10.96
N LEU A 399 18.71 -5.35 10.98
CA LEU A 399 17.96 -5.63 12.21
C LEU A 399 18.23 -7.08 12.63
N ALA A 400 18.76 -7.28 13.84
CA ALA A 400 19.15 -8.59 14.33
C ALA A 400 17.96 -9.35 14.97
N ALA A 401 17.76 -10.61 14.57
CA ALA A 401 16.61 -11.42 14.96
C ALA A 401 16.36 -11.47 16.49
N GLY A 402 15.13 -11.18 16.91
CA GLY A 402 14.74 -11.14 18.32
C GLY A 402 13.23 -11.00 18.49
N PHE A 403 12.70 -11.44 19.64
CA PHE A 403 11.27 -11.30 20.02
C PHE A 403 10.26 -11.72 18.94
N GLY A 404 10.56 -12.79 18.19
CA GLY A 404 9.70 -13.32 17.13
C GLY A 404 9.77 -12.59 15.78
N ILE A 405 10.75 -11.70 15.60
CA ILE A 405 11.11 -11.00 14.36
C ILE A 405 12.42 -11.63 13.80
N PRO A 406 12.54 -11.86 12.47
CA PRO A 406 13.73 -12.43 11.83
C PRO A 406 14.92 -11.46 11.76
N ASN A 407 16.02 -11.89 11.12
CA ASN A 407 17.00 -10.94 10.59
C ASN A 407 16.38 -10.23 9.37
N VAL A 408 16.45 -8.91 9.32
CA VAL A 408 16.00 -8.11 8.17
C VAL A 408 17.14 -7.23 7.68
N VAL A 409 17.38 -7.20 6.37
CA VAL A 409 18.35 -6.30 5.73
C VAL A 409 17.60 -5.15 5.05
N MET A 410 17.86 -3.93 5.48
CA MET A 410 17.30 -2.70 4.90
C MET A 410 18.30 -2.10 3.92
N SER A 411 17.98 -2.13 2.62
CA SER A 411 18.82 -1.59 1.55
C SER A 411 18.24 -0.31 0.95
N PHE A 412 19.11 0.67 0.73
CA PHE A 412 18.84 1.95 0.08
C PHE A 412 19.77 2.16 -1.16
N ASN A 413 20.32 1.08 -1.74
CA ASN A 413 21.10 1.10 -2.99
C ASN A 413 20.26 0.52 -4.16
N PRO A 414 20.00 1.27 -5.26
CA PRO A 414 19.24 0.77 -6.42
C PRO A 414 19.81 -0.50 -7.06
N ASP A 415 21.14 -0.64 -7.08
CA ASP A 415 21.81 -1.74 -7.79
C ASP A 415 21.66 -3.09 -7.06
N HIS A 416 21.36 -3.05 -5.75
CA HIS A 416 20.89 -4.22 -5.01
C HIS A 416 19.51 -4.68 -5.49
N PHE A 417 18.65 -3.75 -5.96
CA PHE A 417 17.25 -4.05 -6.25
C PHE A 417 17.16 -4.86 -7.54
N GLU A 418 17.90 -4.46 -8.58
CA GLU A 418 18.04 -5.22 -9.82
C GLU A 418 18.45 -6.68 -9.57
N LYS A 419 19.53 -6.90 -8.81
CA LYS A 419 20.03 -8.24 -8.47
C LYS A 419 18.99 -9.10 -7.75
N VAL A 420 18.15 -8.50 -6.90
CA VAL A 420 17.05 -9.20 -6.22
C VAL A 420 15.94 -9.57 -7.20
N PHE A 421 15.48 -8.66 -8.06
CA PHE A 421 14.44 -8.98 -9.05
C PHE A 421 14.91 -9.96 -10.13
N GLN A 422 16.17 -9.89 -10.58
CA GLN A 422 16.72 -10.86 -11.53
C GLN A 422 16.79 -12.29 -10.96
N THR A 423 16.76 -12.45 -9.64
CA THR A 423 16.89 -13.75 -8.97
C THR A 423 15.61 -14.22 -8.27
N GLU A 424 14.53 -13.44 -8.23
CA GLU A 424 13.35 -13.76 -7.41
C GLU A 424 12.52 -14.98 -7.90
N GLY A 425 12.62 -15.33 -9.19
CA GLY A 425 11.87 -16.42 -9.82
C GLY A 425 10.42 -16.06 -10.18
N GLU A 426 9.68 -16.99 -10.78
CA GLU A 426 8.30 -16.73 -11.26
C GLU A 426 7.27 -16.58 -10.12
N CYS A 427 7.47 -17.33 -9.02
CA CYS A 427 6.65 -17.28 -7.82
C CYS A 427 7.48 -16.78 -6.62
N PRO A 428 7.87 -15.49 -6.62
CA PRO A 428 8.78 -14.95 -5.61
C PRO A 428 8.12 -14.90 -4.23
N TYR A 429 8.94 -14.85 -3.19
CA TYR A 429 8.51 -15.04 -1.80
C TYR A 429 8.58 -13.74 -1.00
N ARG A 430 7.58 -13.48 -0.16
CA ARG A 430 7.53 -12.37 0.81
C ARG A 430 7.04 -12.91 2.15
N ARG A 431 7.38 -12.21 3.24
CA ARG A 431 6.90 -12.54 4.59
C ARG A 431 5.60 -11.77 4.86
N SER A 432 4.58 -12.49 5.33
CA SER A 432 3.32 -11.90 5.82
C SER A 432 3.48 -11.27 7.21
N PRO A 433 2.66 -10.26 7.58
CA PRO A 433 2.48 -9.86 8.98
C PRO A 433 1.92 -11.06 9.77
N ALA A 434 2.65 -11.50 10.79
CA ALA A 434 2.37 -12.75 11.50
C ALA A 434 1.03 -12.73 12.25
N SER A 435 0.51 -11.57 12.64
CA SER A 435 -0.83 -11.43 13.21
C SER A 435 -1.93 -11.81 12.20
N ILE A 436 -1.77 -11.47 10.92
CA ILE A 436 -2.72 -11.79 9.84
C ILE A 436 -2.56 -13.26 9.43
N THR A 437 -1.32 -13.76 9.34
CA THR A 437 -1.03 -15.19 9.13
C THR A 437 -1.75 -16.06 10.16
N TYR A 438 -1.59 -15.73 11.46
CA TYR A 438 -2.29 -16.43 12.55
C TYR A 438 -3.81 -16.40 12.40
N PHE A 439 -4.39 -15.25 12.02
CA PHE A 439 -5.83 -15.17 11.79
C PHE A 439 -6.28 -16.13 10.68
N ARG A 440 -5.57 -16.18 9.55
CA ARG A 440 -5.95 -17.01 8.39
C ARG A 440 -5.71 -18.50 8.61
N GLU A 441 -4.59 -18.88 9.22
CA GLU A 441 -4.20 -20.28 9.41
C GLU A 441 -4.75 -20.93 10.70
N THR A 442 -5.07 -20.13 11.72
CA THR A 442 -5.53 -20.63 13.03
C THR A 442 -6.96 -20.21 13.39
N VAL A 443 -7.39 -18.97 13.13
CA VAL A 443 -8.72 -18.48 13.56
C VAL A 443 -9.80 -18.76 12.50
N LYS A 444 -9.46 -18.65 11.22
CA LYS A 444 -10.37 -18.83 10.07
C LYS A 444 -9.81 -19.84 9.07
N LYS A 445 -9.17 -20.89 9.59
CA LYS A 445 -8.47 -21.93 8.81
C LYS A 445 -9.33 -22.51 7.69
N ASP A 446 -10.58 -22.86 8.00
CA ASP A 446 -11.45 -23.56 7.05
C ASP A 446 -11.87 -22.63 5.90
N PHE A 447 -12.15 -21.36 6.19
CA PHE A 447 -12.50 -20.33 5.19
C PHE A 447 -11.33 -20.03 4.25
N TYR A 448 -10.11 -19.84 4.80
CA TYR A 448 -8.94 -19.51 3.96
C TYR A 448 -8.30 -20.74 3.31
N SER A 449 -8.45 -21.94 3.88
CA SER A 449 -7.91 -23.21 3.35
C SER A 449 -6.43 -23.12 2.91
N GLY A 450 -5.60 -22.44 3.71
CA GLY A 450 -4.16 -22.21 3.45
C GLY A 450 -3.82 -20.95 2.64
N MET A 451 -4.80 -20.26 2.03
CA MET A 451 -4.53 -19.10 1.18
C MET A 451 -4.27 -17.81 1.97
N LEU A 452 -3.01 -17.38 2.04
CA LEU A 452 -2.64 -16.09 2.64
C LEU A 452 -2.97 -14.84 1.79
N GLY A 453 -3.32 -14.99 0.51
CA GLY A 453 -3.96 -13.94 -0.30
C GLY A 453 -3.02 -12.86 -0.89
N LEU A 454 -3.36 -12.37 -2.09
CA LEU A 454 -2.45 -11.67 -3.02
C LEU A 454 -1.70 -10.43 -2.51
N ALA A 455 -2.25 -9.70 -1.54
CA ALA A 455 -1.70 -8.41 -1.08
C ALA A 455 -0.89 -8.50 0.23
N VAL A 456 -1.09 -9.57 1.00
CA VAL A 456 -0.49 -9.76 2.33
C VAL A 456 0.69 -10.73 2.29
N SER A 457 0.65 -11.69 1.35
CA SER A 457 1.61 -12.79 1.20
C SER A 457 2.92 -12.44 0.51
#